data_AF-A0A4Q5WVX5-F1
#
_entry.id   AF-A0A4Q5WVX5-F1
#
_cell.length_a   1.000
_cell.length_b   1.000
_cell.length_c   1.000
_cell.angle_alpha   90.00
_cell.angle_beta   90.00
_cell.angle_gamma   90.00
#
_symmetry.space_group_name_H-M   'P 1'
#
loop_
_entity.id
_entity.type
_entity.pdbx_description
1 polymer ?
#
loop_
_entity_poly.entity_id
_entity_poly.type
_entity_poly.pdbx_seq_one_letter_code
_entity_poly.pdbx_strand_id
1 'polypeptide(L)'
;MMNAKRSNIHTAWKYGFLLPVLLLLVSVLNEPMAQDKTVAKQTEGKRARKGIETEGNWFATIKGDKLQMQFRGDDDDNGSMNGSTFPLADFGTLPRGASGNFRLKRDAGTMEFTGKFDDNAGMGRYKFVADPAFAGYLKAEGIEAGSDRDQMLLFFVNVTRNYISDLKAAGYKSFDRDDLIPLAALNVDAAYIRSIREAGLKDVSLGDLIPLRSLGVDKAYVEDIRKVYPNVDAGKLITLKAQGIDSKFVQAVRSSGAANPQAGSADVDDLDEVIEERVTGSYKQKIKTKNREGRRGRDTTHPNAAAGKGHYTDSDVNDMVALKALNVTDDYVQAIRAAGFPDIRTQQVVSFKALGITPEYISSLRSLGFTNIRPGDVTGAKSLNVTADFIRSFEQVGLKGLRLNDYISFKALGVTAELVKQYGDLGFSNLRPSDITGAKATGTTPAFVASMQQKGYKLSSLHKYIELKTVVN
;
A
#
# COMPACT_ATOMS: atom_id res chain seq x y z
N MET A 1 -44.62 -36.95 -19.82
CA MET A 1 -44.24 -37.54 -18.52
C MET A 1 -42.82 -37.10 -18.18
N MET A 2 -42.66 -36.09 -17.31
CA MET A 2 -41.39 -35.84 -16.61
C MET A 2 -41.75 -35.44 -15.17
N ASN A 3 -41.40 -36.30 -14.22
CA ASN A 3 -41.62 -36.14 -12.79
C ASN A 3 -40.66 -35.09 -12.23
N ALA A 4 -41.17 -33.95 -11.78
CA ALA A 4 -40.40 -33.00 -10.98
C ALA A 4 -40.28 -33.55 -9.54
N LYS A 5 -39.07 -33.96 -9.16
CA LYS A 5 -38.74 -34.32 -7.77
C LYS A 5 -38.88 -33.07 -6.89
N ARG A 6 -39.82 -33.10 -5.96
CA ARG A 6 -39.98 -32.07 -4.92
C ARG A 6 -38.76 -32.09 -4.00
N SER A 7 -38.12 -30.94 -3.83
CA SER A 7 -37.01 -30.77 -2.88
C SER A 7 -37.55 -30.82 -1.46
N ASN A 8 -36.96 -31.67 -0.61
CA ASN A 8 -37.48 -32.01 0.71
C ASN A 8 -36.92 -31.03 1.76
N ILE A 9 -37.83 -30.29 2.42
CA ILE A 9 -37.59 -29.21 3.39
C ILE A 9 -36.72 -29.67 4.59
N HIS A 10 -36.59 -30.97 4.82
CA HIS A 10 -35.75 -31.55 5.88
C HIS A 10 -34.23 -31.54 5.61
N THR A 11 -33.78 -31.13 4.42
CA THR A 11 -32.33 -31.04 4.12
C THR A 11 -31.71 -29.71 4.55
N ALA A 12 -32.52 -28.64 4.62
CA ALA A 12 -32.03 -27.29 4.97
C ALA A 12 -31.63 -27.14 6.45
N TRP A 13 -32.24 -27.91 7.35
CA TRP A 13 -31.97 -27.80 8.79
C TRP A 13 -30.62 -28.42 9.19
N LYS A 14 -30.13 -29.42 8.44
CA LYS A 14 -28.82 -30.05 8.68
C LYS A 14 -27.63 -29.12 8.46
N TYR A 15 -27.80 -28.06 7.65
CA TYR A 15 -26.75 -27.07 7.39
C TYR A 15 -26.94 -25.76 8.17
N GLY A 16 -28.07 -25.60 8.88
CA GLY A 16 -28.35 -24.41 9.70
C GLY A 16 -27.39 -24.23 10.87
N PHE A 17 -26.78 -25.31 11.36
CA PHE A 17 -25.81 -25.27 12.45
C PHE A 17 -24.36 -25.01 12.00
N LEU A 18 -24.06 -25.14 10.69
CA LEU A 18 -22.72 -24.89 10.16
C LEU A 18 -22.45 -23.40 9.92
N LEU A 19 -23.49 -22.59 9.74
CA LEU A 19 -23.37 -21.16 9.44
C LEU A 19 -22.81 -20.34 10.63
N PRO A 20 -23.23 -20.58 11.89
CA PRO A 20 -22.60 -19.96 13.07
C PRO A 20 -21.13 -20.40 13.27
N VAL A 21 -20.80 -21.65 12.97
CA VAL A 21 -19.44 -22.21 13.08
C VAL A 21 -18.51 -21.63 12.00
N LEU A 22 -19.03 -21.42 10.78
CA LEU A 22 -18.29 -20.78 9.69
C LEU A 22 -18.04 -19.29 9.95
N LEU A 23 -19.01 -18.56 10.52
CA LEU A 23 -18.86 -17.16 10.94
C LEU A 23 -17.86 -17.02 12.10
N LEU A 24 -17.83 -17.96 13.03
CA LEU A 24 -16.84 -17.99 14.11
C LEU A 24 -15.42 -18.30 13.59
N LEU A 25 -15.28 -19.15 12.57
CA LEU A 25 -14.00 -19.40 11.87
C LEU A 25 -13.49 -18.19 11.06
N VAL A 26 -14.38 -17.43 10.41
CA VAL A 26 -14.01 -16.17 9.72
C VAL A 26 -13.64 -15.07 10.71
N SER A 27 -14.19 -15.10 11.92
CA SER A 27 -13.87 -14.12 12.98
C SER A 27 -12.50 -14.38 13.64
N VAL A 28 -12.08 -15.66 13.75
CA VAL A 28 -10.77 -16.06 14.29
C VAL A 28 -9.65 -15.98 13.25
N LEU A 29 -9.98 -16.01 11.95
CA LEU A 29 -9.01 -15.90 10.85
C LEU A 29 -8.92 -14.50 10.23
N ASN A 30 -9.74 -13.54 10.68
CA ASN A 30 -9.74 -12.16 10.19
C ASN A 30 -9.73 -11.16 11.36
N GLU A 31 -8.70 -11.24 12.20
CA GLU A 31 -8.37 -10.13 13.08
C GLU A 31 -7.60 -9.06 12.29
N PRO A 32 -8.04 -7.78 12.27
CA PRO A 32 -7.19 -6.70 11.83
C PRO A 32 -6.10 -6.52 12.90
N MET A 33 -4.87 -6.95 12.59
CA MET A 33 -3.69 -6.55 13.35
C MET A 33 -3.47 -5.03 13.20
N ALA A 34 -4.17 -4.26 14.01
CA ALA A 34 -3.81 -2.90 14.39
C ALA A 34 -3.63 -2.90 15.92
N GLN A 35 -2.52 -3.47 16.38
CA GLN A 35 -2.03 -3.23 17.74
C GLN A 35 -1.08 -2.04 17.70
N ASP A 36 -1.55 -0.95 18.30
CA ASP A 36 -0.75 0.18 18.76
C ASP A 36 0.33 -0.34 19.72
N LYS A 37 1.59 -0.39 19.25
CA LYS A 37 2.74 -0.74 20.08
C LYS A 37 3.30 0.53 20.71
N THR A 38 2.76 0.91 21.85
CA THR A 38 3.63 1.35 22.95
C THR A 38 4.58 0.21 23.25
N VAL A 39 5.85 0.37 22.86
CA VAL A 39 6.91 -0.64 23.04
C VAL A 39 7.25 -0.76 24.53
N ALA A 40 6.48 -1.56 25.25
CA ALA A 40 6.96 -2.21 26.47
C ALA A 40 7.78 -3.43 26.02
N LYS A 41 9.07 -3.42 26.39
CA LYS A 41 10.07 -4.44 26.09
C LYS A 41 9.70 -5.76 26.76
N GLN A 42 8.87 -6.57 26.10
CA GLN A 42 8.70 -7.98 26.47
C GLN A 42 9.83 -8.80 25.88
N THR A 43 10.64 -9.36 26.77
CA THR A 43 11.73 -10.28 26.48
C THR A 43 11.15 -11.66 26.19
N GLU A 44 10.59 -11.86 25.00
CA GLU A 44 10.42 -13.22 24.47
C GLU A 44 11.80 -13.78 24.15
N GLY A 45 12.12 -14.94 24.74
CA GLY A 45 13.35 -15.67 24.46
C GLY A 45 13.40 -16.03 22.99
N LYS A 46 14.15 -15.26 22.20
CA LYS A 46 14.51 -15.61 20.82
C LYS A 46 15.14 -17.01 20.86
N ARG A 47 14.43 -18.04 20.36
CA ARG A 47 15.13 -19.19 19.77
C ARG A 47 15.92 -18.62 18.60
N ALA A 48 17.19 -18.31 18.84
CA ALA A 48 18.11 -17.89 17.80
C ALA A 48 18.08 -18.97 16.73
N ARG A 49 17.70 -18.64 15.49
CA ARG A 49 17.92 -19.54 14.36
C ARG A 49 19.41 -19.84 14.34
N LYS A 50 19.79 -21.08 14.64
CA LYS A 50 21.17 -21.55 14.60
C LYS A 50 21.59 -21.63 13.13
N GLY A 51 22.02 -20.50 12.58
CA GLY A 51 22.66 -20.42 11.27
C GLY A 51 23.97 -21.21 11.21
N ILE A 52 24.62 -21.18 10.05
CA ILE A 52 25.78 -22.02 9.71
C ILE A 52 26.91 -21.93 10.74
N GLU A 53 27.41 -23.08 11.17
CA GLU A 53 28.55 -23.19 12.07
C GLU A 53 29.88 -23.08 11.32
N THR A 54 30.94 -22.68 12.02
CA THR A 54 32.28 -22.48 11.43
C THR A 54 32.98 -23.79 11.05
N GLU A 55 32.41 -24.93 11.37
CA GLU A 55 32.87 -26.25 10.94
C GLU A 55 31.68 -27.19 10.72
N GLY A 56 31.89 -28.23 9.92
CA GLY A 56 30.86 -29.21 9.62
C GLY A 56 31.18 -30.01 8.36
N ASN A 57 30.13 -30.46 7.67
CA ASN A 57 30.23 -31.27 6.47
C ASN A 57 29.92 -30.45 5.21
N TRP A 58 30.59 -30.74 4.11
CA TRP A 58 30.29 -30.18 2.80
C TRP A 58 29.98 -31.27 1.79
N PHE A 59 29.13 -30.91 0.84
CA PHE A 59 28.84 -31.68 -0.37
C PHE A 59 29.03 -30.75 -1.56
N ALA A 60 29.61 -31.23 -2.65
CA ALA A 60 29.86 -30.40 -3.81
C ALA A 60 29.61 -31.11 -5.13
N THR A 61 29.30 -30.32 -6.16
CA THR A 61 29.20 -30.78 -7.54
C THR A 61 29.93 -29.82 -8.46
N ILE A 62 30.80 -30.36 -9.30
CA ILE A 62 31.49 -29.62 -10.37
C ILE A 62 30.54 -29.54 -11.56
N LYS A 63 30.27 -28.33 -12.03
CA LYS A 63 29.46 -28.04 -13.22
C LYS A 63 30.20 -27.05 -14.11
N GLY A 64 30.88 -27.57 -15.12
CA GLY A 64 31.73 -26.76 -16.00
C GLY A 64 32.86 -26.10 -15.21
N ASP A 65 32.89 -24.76 -15.25
CA ASP A 65 33.87 -23.91 -14.56
C ASP A 65 33.46 -23.54 -13.11
N LYS A 66 32.39 -24.14 -12.58
CA LYS A 66 31.82 -23.82 -11.27
C LYS A 66 31.82 -25.01 -10.33
N LEU A 67 32.03 -24.73 -9.05
CA LEU A 67 31.85 -25.66 -7.95
C LEU A 67 30.63 -25.22 -7.13
N GLN A 68 29.56 -26.01 -7.19
CA GLN A 68 28.38 -25.81 -6.34
C GLN A 68 28.61 -26.57 -5.05
N MET A 69 28.69 -25.87 -3.92
CA MET A 69 28.91 -26.48 -2.61
C MET A 69 27.71 -26.25 -1.69
N GLN A 70 27.38 -27.24 -0.88
CA GLN A 70 26.41 -27.18 0.20
C GLN A 70 27.14 -27.41 1.51
N PHE A 71 26.80 -26.63 2.52
CA PHE A 71 27.39 -26.73 3.86
C PHE A 71 26.33 -27.16 4.87
N ARG A 72 26.70 -28.06 5.77
CA ARG A 72 25.84 -28.60 6.81
C ARG A 72 26.60 -28.64 8.13
N GLY A 73 26.04 -28.01 9.17
CA GLY A 73 26.56 -28.13 10.54
C GLY A 73 26.32 -29.52 11.11
N ASP A 74 27.00 -29.83 12.22
CA ASP A 74 26.98 -31.17 12.82
C ASP A 74 25.72 -31.49 13.65
N ASP A 75 24.80 -30.54 13.85
CA ASP A 75 23.57 -30.75 14.63
C ASP A 75 22.37 -31.24 13.79
N ASP A 76 21.60 -32.16 14.36
CA ASP A 76 20.51 -32.92 13.71
C ASP A 76 19.17 -32.16 13.55
N ASP A 77 19.00 -30.98 14.13
CA ASP A 77 17.73 -30.26 14.09
C ASP A 77 17.65 -29.28 12.91
N ASN A 78 16.95 -29.70 11.84
CA ASN A 78 16.53 -28.86 10.71
C ASN A 78 17.66 -28.05 10.02
N GLY A 79 18.73 -28.75 9.60
CA GLY A 79 19.82 -28.15 8.84
C GLY A 79 19.36 -27.52 7.51
N SER A 80 19.22 -26.20 7.49
CA SER A 80 19.11 -25.43 6.25
C SER A 80 20.35 -25.66 5.40
N MET A 81 20.19 -26.29 4.22
CA MET A 81 21.28 -26.43 3.26
C MET A 81 21.55 -25.08 2.60
N ASN A 82 22.57 -24.37 3.07
CA ASN A 82 23.04 -23.17 2.38
C ASN A 82 23.99 -23.61 1.26
N GLY A 83 23.51 -23.45 0.02
CA GLY A 83 24.29 -23.66 -1.18
C GLY A 83 25.03 -22.39 -1.57
N SER A 84 26.29 -22.52 -2.01
CA SER A 84 27.06 -21.44 -2.63
C SER A 84 27.71 -21.95 -3.90
N THR A 85 27.80 -21.08 -4.91
CA THR A 85 28.50 -21.39 -6.16
C THR A 85 29.79 -20.60 -6.21
N PHE A 86 30.89 -21.30 -6.47
CA PHE A 86 32.22 -20.72 -6.53
C PHE A 86 32.87 -20.98 -7.89
N PRO A 87 33.73 -20.10 -8.39
CA PRO A 87 34.61 -20.42 -9.50
C PRO A 87 35.50 -21.63 -9.16
N LEU A 88 35.57 -22.62 -10.03
CA LEU A 88 36.38 -23.82 -9.80
C LEU A 88 37.88 -23.47 -9.70
N ALA A 89 38.30 -22.43 -10.43
CA ALA A 89 39.67 -21.94 -10.44
C ALA A 89 40.17 -21.48 -9.05
N ASP A 90 39.26 -21.09 -8.14
CA ASP A 90 39.63 -20.59 -6.81
C ASP A 90 40.20 -21.69 -5.89
N PHE A 91 39.99 -22.97 -6.21
CA PHE A 91 40.37 -24.11 -5.36
C PHE A 91 41.64 -24.83 -5.81
N GLY A 92 42.22 -24.45 -6.95
CA GLY A 92 43.37 -25.14 -7.53
C GLY A 92 43.07 -26.62 -7.83
N THR A 93 44.01 -27.51 -7.48
CA THR A 93 43.85 -28.96 -7.71
C THR A 93 42.99 -29.60 -6.63
N LEU A 94 41.82 -30.14 -7.03
CA LEU A 94 40.93 -30.88 -6.13
C LEU A 94 41.39 -32.34 -5.96
N PRO A 95 41.26 -32.93 -4.75
CA PRO A 95 41.60 -34.33 -4.51
C PRO A 95 40.62 -35.28 -5.21
N ARG A 96 41.13 -36.14 -6.11
CA ARG A 96 40.36 -37.12 -6.89
C ARG A 96 40.74 -38.54 -6.48
N GLY A 97 39.75 -39.42 -6.29
CA GLY A 97 39.95 -40.85 -6.00
C GLY A 97 40.47 -41.19 -4.60
N ALA A 98 41.11 -40.27 -3.90
CA ALA A 98 41.54 -40.41 -2.50
C ALA A 98 41.23 -39.14 -1.70
N SER A 99 41.07 -39.28 -0.37
CA SER A 99 40.87 -38.13 0.52
C SER A 99 42.12 -37.26 0.57
N GLY A 100 41.93 -35.95 0.48
CA GLY A 100 42.98 -34.95 0.59
C GLY A 100 42.46 -33.62 1.10
N ASN A 101 43.37 -32.65 1.22
CA ASN A 101 43.06 -31.32 1.71
C ASN A 101 43.11 -30.31 0.57
N PHE A 102 42.18 -29.36 0.58
CA PHE A 102 42.20 -28.19 -0.29
C PHE A 102 41.61 -27.00 0.46
N ARG A 103 41.75 -25.79 -0.07
CA ARG A 103 41.34 -24.57 0.65
C ARG A 103 40.83 -23.50 -0.29
N LEU A 104 39.92 -22.68 0.20
CA LEU A 104 39.53 -21.41 -0.40
C LEU A 104 39.98 -20.29 0.51
N LYS A 105 40.90 -19.45 0.03
CA LYS A 105 41.42 -18.30 0.78
C LYS A 105 40.81 -17.02 0.24
N ARG A 106 40.28 -16.20 1.15
CA ARG A 106 39.78 -14.84 0.87
C ARG A 106 40.31 -13.90 1.96
N ASP A 107 40.04 -12.61 1.81
CA ASP A 107 40.45 -11.63 2.82
C ASP A 107 39.86 -11.93 4.20
N ALA A 108 38.57 -12.30 4.29
CA ALA A 108 37.92 -12.58 5.57
C ALA A 108 38.41 -13.83 6.29
N GLY A 109 39.12 -14.73 5.60
CA GLY A 109 39.61 -15.96 6.20
C GLY A 109 39.87 -17.06 5.18
N THR A 110 40.16 -18.25 5.71
CA THR A 110 40.40 -19.46 4.92
C THR A 110 39.35 -20.50 5.27
N MET A 111 38.67 -21.02 4.25
CA MET A 111 37.88 -22.23 4.37
C MET A 111 38.79 -23.42 4.05
N GLU A 112 39.09 -24.23 5.06
CA GLU A 112 39.84 -25.47 4.94
C GLU A 112 38.88 -26.61 4.67
N PHE A 113 39.20 -27.45 3.69
CA PHE A 113 38.40 -28.60 3.32
C PHE A 113 39.23 -29.87 3.37
N THR A 114 38.65 -30.92 3.94
CA THR A 114 39.19 -32.29 3.90
C THR A 114 38.13 -33.18 3.28
N GLY A 115 38.48 -33.91 2.22
CA GLY A 115 37.56 -34.86 1.59
C GLY A 115 38.05 -35.31 0.22
N LYS A 116 37.14 -35.82 -0.59
CA LYS A 116 37.47 -36.31 -1.94
C LYS A 116 36.36 -35.97 -2.93
N PHE A 117 36.75 -35.98 -4.21
CA PHE A 117 35.84 -35.99 -5.34
C PHE A 117 35.90 -37.34 -6.05
N ASP A 118 34.74 -37.97 -6.21
CA ASP A 118 34.51 -39.11 -7.07
C ASP A 118 33.77 -38.58 -8.31
N ASP A 119 34.46 -38.59 -9.45
CA ASP A 119 34.06 -37.83 -10.64
C ASP A 119 33.71 -36.38 -10.26
N ASN A 120 32.56 -35.87 -10.69
CA ASN A 120 32.16 -34.49 -10.44
C ASN A 120 31.48 -34.26 -9.08
N ALA A 121 31.27 -35.30 -8.27
CA ALA A 121 30.67 -35.18 -6.95
C ALA A 121 31.75 -35.26 -5.87
N GLY A 122 31.67 -34.41 -4.84
CA GLY A 122 32.59 -34.44 -3.72
C GLY A 122 31.89 -34.30 -2.39
N MET A 123 32.53 -34.80 -1.34
CA MET A 123 32.07 -34.64 0.02
C MET A 123 33.22 -34.65 1.02
N GLY A 124 33.00 -34.07 2.18
CA GLY A 124 33.99 -34.06 3.24
C GLY A 124 33.62 -33.14 4.40
N ARG A 125 34.63 -32.71 5.14
CA ARG A 125 34.53 -31.75 6.25
C ARG A 125 35.15 -30.41 5.91
N TYR A 126 34.58 -29.35 6.45
CA TYR A 126 35.11 -27.99 6.34
C TYR A 126 35.39 -27.41 7.72
N LYS A 127 36.34 -26.49 7.76
CA LYS A 127 36.61 -25.62 8.90
C LYS A 127 36.96 -24.23 8.41
N PHE A 128 36.27 -23.23 8.93
CA PHE A 128 36.57 -21.83 8.70
C PHE A 128 37.57 -21.33 9.73
N VAL A 129 38.60 -20.64 9.25
CA VAL A 129 39.60 -19.95 10.05
C VAL A 129 39.59 -18.48 9.63
N ALA A 130 39.09 -17.62 10.53
CA ALA A 130 39.09 -16.17 10.32
C ALA A 130 40.53 -15.63 10.15
N ASP A 131 40.71 -14.61 9.30
CA ASP A 131 42.01 -13.92 9.16
C ASP A 131 42.12 -12.77 10.19
N PRO A 132 42.99 -12.86 11.22
CA PRO A 132 43.15 -11.80 12.21
C PRO A 132 43.60 -10.48 11.60
N ALA A 133 44.35 -10.50 10.49
CA ALA A 133 44.80 -9.28 9.82
C ALA A 133 43.63 -8.57 9.13
N PHE A 134 42.62 -9.31 8.67
CA PHE A 134 41.40 -8.71 8.13
C PHE A 134 40.49 -8.18 9.22
N ALA A 135 40.31 -8.91 10.32
CA ALA A 135 39.59 -8.41 11.49
C ALA A 135 40.22 -7.10 12.04
N GLY A 136 41.56 -7.05 12.10
CA GLY A 136 42.31 -5.84 12.45
C GLY A 136 42.11 -4.70 11.46
N TYR A 137 42.07 -4.99 10.16
CA TYR A 137 41.74 -4.02 9.12
C TYR A 137 40.32 -3.47 9.28
N LEU A 138 39.30 -4.32 9.44
CA LEU A 138 37.91 -3.90 9.66
C LEU A 138 37.82 -2.92 10.84
N LYS A 139 38.46 -3.28 11.96
CA LYS A 139 38.48 -2.42 13.15
C LYS A 139 39.16 -1.07 12.89
N ALA A 140 40.28 -1.05 12.15
CA ALA A 140 40.94 0.19 11.74
C ALA A 140 40.07 1.06 10.82
N GLU A 141 39.23 0.43 10.00
CA GLU A 141 38.24 1.09 9.16
C GLU A 141 36.96 1.49 9.92
N GLY A 142 36.87 1.21 11.23
CA GLY A 142 35.73 1.54 12.08
C GLY A 142 34.57 0.54 12.03
N ILE A 143 34.83 -0.68 11.55
CA ILE A 143 33.85 -1.74 11.35
C ILE A 143 34.13 -2.87 12.35
N GLU A 144 33.13 -3.25 13.13
CA GLU A 144 33.24 -4.38 14.04
C GLU A 144 33.29 -5.70 13.26
N ALA A 145 34.37 -6.47 13.43
CA ALA A 145 34.54 -7.75 12.75
C ALA A 145 33.54 -8.82 13.25
N GLY A 146 33.13 -8.73 14.52
CA GLY A 146 32.24 -9.71 15.15
C GLY A 146 32.91 -11.05 15.43
N SER A 147 32.09 -12.08 15.59
CA SER A 147 32.53 -13.47 15.81
C SER A 147 33.14 -14.09 14.55
N ASP A 148 33.83 -15.22 14.68
CA ASP A 148 34.33 -15.99 13.52
C ASP A 148 33.21 -16.34 12.55
N ARG A 149 32.02 -16.58 13.07
CA ARG A 149 30.83 -16.84 12.27
C ARG A 149 30.38 -15.60 11.48
N ASP A 150 30.50 -14.42 12.05
CA ASP A 150 30.20 -13.16 11.34
C ASP A 150 31.22 -12.91 10.22
N GLN A 151 32.50 -13.19 10.49
CA GLN A 151 33.57 -13.11 9.49
C GLN A 151 33.38 -14.16 8.38
N MET A 152 32.85 -15.34 8.72
CA MET A 152 32.48 -16.36 7.74
C MET A 152 31.34 -15.88 6.82
N LEU A 153 30.39 -15.07 7.31
CA LEU A 153 29.37 -14.46 6.43
C LEU A 153 30.02 -13.50 5.42
N LEU A 154 30.94 -12.65 5.87
CA LEU A 154 31.74 -11.77 5.00
C LEU A 154 32.56 -12.57 3.99
N PHE A 155 33.08 -13.72 4.39
CA PHE A 155 33.78 -14.66 3.50
C PHE A 155 32.86 -15.16 2.39
N PHE A 156 31.64 -15.59 2.71
CA PHE A 156 30.71 -16.12 1.70
C PHE A 156 30.30 -15.08 0.67
N VAL A 157 30.03 -13.84 1.10
CA VAL A 157 29.72 -12.72 0.19
C VAL A 157 30.97 -12.05 -0.41
N ASN A 158 32.17 -12.61 -0.17
CA ASN A 158 33.44 -12.16 -0.72
C ASN A 158 33.74 -10.66 -0.46
N VAL A 159 33.50 -10.18 0.76
CA VAL A 159 33.90 -8.82 1.15
C VAL A 159 35.43 -8.76 1.26
N THR A 160 36.04 -7.86 0.49
CA THR A 160 37.49 -7.66 0.42
C THR A 160 37.92 -6.30 0.98
N ARG A 161 39.21 -6.13 1.28
CA ARG A 161 39.80 -4.83 1.66
C ARG A 161 39.56 -3.78 0.56
N ASN A 162 39.76 -4.18 -0.70
CA ASN A 162 39.51 -3.31 -1.86
C ASN A 162 38.03 -2.90 -1.95
N TYR A 163 37.10 -3.83 -1.74
CA TYR A 163 35.67 -3.51 -1.74
C TYR A 163 35.30 -2.43 -0.70
N ILE A 164 35.82 -2.56 0.53
CA ILE A 164 35.61 -1.56 1.59
C ILE A 164 36.25 -0.22 1.22
N SER A 165 37.48 -0.24 0.69
CA SER A 165 38.19 0.96 0.24
C SER A 165 37.44 1.67 -0.89
N ASP A 166 36.89 0.91 -1.85
CA ASP A 166 36.13 1.42 -2.97
C ASP A 166 34.80 2.07 -2.53
N LEU A 167 34.09 1.49 -1.56
CA LEU A 167 32.89 2.12 -0.97
C LEU A 167 33.23 3.46 -0.31
N LYS A 168 34.35 3.53 0.42
CA LYS A 168 34.84 4.77 1.03
C LYS A 168 35.28 5.80 0.00
N ALA A 169 35.97 5.36 -1.06
CA ALA A 169 36.36 6.22 -2.17
C ALA A 169 35.14 6.74 -2.95
N ALA A 170 34.06 5.95 -3.02
CA ALA A 170 32.78 6.42 -3.50
C ALA A 170 32.12 7.43 -2.53
N GLY A 171 32.63 7.66 -1.32
CA GLY A 171 32.12 8.67 -0.40
C GLY A 171 31.19 8.13 0.69
N TYR A 172 30.99 6.81 0.76
CA TYR A 172 30.30 6.19 1.90
C TYR A 172 31.27 6.06 3.06
N LYS A 173 31.19 6.97 4.02
CA LYS A 173 32.18 7.06 5.13
C LYS A 173 31.79 6.27 6.37
N SER A 174 30.51 5.94 6.51
CA SER A 174 29.95 5.24 7.66
C SER A 174 29.07 4.11 7.16
N PHE A 175 29.41 2.90 7.57
CA PHE A 175 28.68 1.66 7.35
C PHE A 175 29.24 0.60 8.30
N ASP A 176 28.43 -0.39 8.61
CA ASP A 176 28.85 -1.53 9.44
C ASP A 176 28.84 -2.85 8.66
N ARG A 177 29.07 -3.94 9.37
CA ARG A 177 29.05 -5.28 8.80
C ARG A 177 27.69 -5.66 8.21
N ASP A 178 26.61 -5.26 8.88
CA ASP A 178 25.24 -5.62 8.50
C ASP A 178 24.82 -4.85 7.23
N ASP A 179 25.45 -3.71 6.93
CA ASP A 179 25.36 -3.04 5.62
C ASP A 179 26.17 -3.78 4.53
N LEU A 180 27.40 -4.22 4.84
CA LEU A 180 28.31 -4.83 3.86
C LEU A 180 27.78 -6.13 3.26
N ILE A 181 27.14 -6.96 4.09
CA ILE A 181 26.62 -8.28 3.68
C ILE A 181 25.62 -8.17 2.51
N PRO A 182 24.50 -7.43 2.62
CA PRO A 182 23.53 -7.31 1.54
C PRO A 182 24.08 -6.58 0.31
N LEU A 183 24.94 -5.57 0.50
CA LEU A 183 25.56 -4.85 -0.62
C LEU A 183 26.42 -5.81 -1.46
N ALA A 184 27.30 -6.58 -0.80
CA ALA A 184 28.17 -7.53 -1.49
C ALA A 184 27.37 -8.70 -2.11
N ALA A 185 26.38 -9.23 -1.39
CA ALA A 185 25.52 -10.30 -1.89
C ALA A 185 24.75 -9.93 -3.17
N LEU A 186 24.37 -8.65 -3.32
CA LEU A 186 23.69 -8.12 -4.50
C LEU A 186 24.66 -7.60 -5.57
N ASN A 187 25.98 -7.71 -5.35
CA ASN A 187 27.02 -7.15 -6.20
C ASN A 187 26.86 -5.63 -6.39
N VAL A 188 26.60 -4.90 -5.31
CA VAL A 188 26.64 -3.44 -5.27
C VAL A 188 28.11 -3.00 -5.14
N ASP A 189 28.81 -2.99 -6.27
CA ASP A 189 30.23 -2.62 -6.33
C ASP A 189 30.48 -1.17 -6.78
N ALA A 190 31.76 -0.78 -6.83
CA ALA A 190 32.17 0.55 -7.29
C ALA A 190 31.70 0.87 -8.71
N ALA A 191 31.65 -0.13 -9.60
CA ALA A 191 31.25 0.06 -10.99
C ALA A 191 29.74 0.36 -11.08
N TYR A 192 28.93 -0.39 -10.35
CA TYR A 192 27.50 -0.13 -10.24
C TYR A 192 27.21 1.25 -9.62
N ILE A 193 27.85 1.59 -8.49
CA ILE A 193 27.69 2.90 -7.84
C ILE A 193 28.04 4.03 -8.81
N ARG A 194 29.17 3.92 -9.53
CA ARG A 194 29.54 4.89 -10.57
C ARG A 194 28.49 4.97 -11.68
N SER A 195 28.00 3.84 -12.17
CA SER A 195 27.00 3.80 -13.25
C SER A 195 25.70 4.55 -12.88
N ILE A 196 25.26 4.42 -11.63
CA ILE A 196 24.05 5.08 -11.13
C ILE A 196 24.27 6.60 -10.96
N ARG A 197 25.46 6.99 -10.53
CA ARG A 197 25.87 8.42 -10.43
C ARG A 197 25.99 9.08 -11.80
N GLU A 198 26.58 8.39 -12.77
CA GLU A 198 26.66 8.85 -14.16
C GLU A 198 25.28 9.02 -14.78
N ALA A 199 24.31 8.19 -14.39
CA ALA A 199 22.91 8.32 -14.79
C ALA A 199 22.20 9.55 -14.17
N GLY A 200 22.87 10.26 -13.24
CA GLY A 200 22.37 11.49 -12.63
C GLY A 200 21.76 11.32 -11.24
N LEU A 201 21.77 10.12 -10.65
CA LEU A 201 21.41 9.92 -9.25
C LEU A 201 22.61 10.23 -8.35
N LYS A 202 22.65 11.46 -7.86
CA LYS A 202 23.63 11.90 -6.87
C LYS A 202 23.13 11.55 -5.46
N ASP A 203 24.06 11.34 -4.54
CA ASP A 203 23.77 11.21 -3.10
C ASP A 203 22.81 10.07 -2.71
N VAL A 204 22.88 8.92 -3.41
CA VAL A 204 22.12 7.72 -3.07
C VAL A 204 22.67 7.09 -1.78
N SER A 205 21.81 6.86 -0.79
CA SER A 205 22.20 6.19 0.46
C SER A 205 22.57 4.72 0.23
N LEU A 206 23.38 4.11 1.11
CA LEU A 206 23.65 2.67 1.04
C LEU A 206 22.36 1.84 1.15
N GLY A 207 21.45 2.28 2.02
CA GLY A 207 20.15 1.66 2.22
C GLY A 207 19.30 1.63 0.95
N ASP A 208 19.41 2.64 0.08
CA ASP A 208 18.70 2.68 -1.20
C ASP A 208 19.39 1.89 -2.32
N LEU A 209 20.71 1.72 -2.28
CA LEU A 209 21.43 0.93 -3.27
C LEU A 209 20.98 -0.53 -3.29
N ILE A 210 20.65 -1.08 -2.12
CA ILE A 210 20.15 -2.45 -1.94
C ILE A 210 18.84 -2.68 -2.72
N PRO A 211 17.73 -1.96 -2.45
CA PRO A 211 16.48 -2.13 -3.19
C PRO A 211 16.61 -1.74 -4.67
N LEU A 212 17.41 -0.72 -5.03
CA LEU A 212 17.69 -0.40 -6.44
C LEU A 212 18.28 -1.63 -7.15
N ARG A 213 19.34 -2.22 -6.59
CA ARG A 213 20.02 -3.36 -7.19
C ARG A 213 19.13 -4.60 -7.22
N SER A 214 18.42 -4.88 -6.12
CA SER A 214 17.50 -6.03 -6.00
C SER A 214 16.38 -5.99 -7.04
N LEU A 215 15.85 -4.79 -7.34
CA LEU A 215 14.82 -4.60 -8.36
C LEU A 215 15.38 -4.53 -9.79
N GLY A 216 16.69 -4.67 -9.98
CA GLY A 216 17.33 -4.55 -11.29
C GLY A 216 17.24 -3.13 -11.86
N VAL A 217 17.37 -2.10 -11.01
CA VAL A 217 17.57 -0.72 -11.46
C VAL A 217 19.02 -0.58 -11.89
N ASP A 218 19.24 -0.31 -13.17
CA ASP A 218 20.54 -0.08 -13.78
C ASP A 218 20.60 1.33 -14.40
N LYS A 219 21.77 1.69 -14.95
CA LYS A 219 21.98 2.98 -15.64
C LYS A 219 20.91 3.25 -16.71
N ALA A 220 20.58 2.25 -17.51
CA ALA A 220 19.60 2.39 -18.60
C ALA A 220 18.20 2.71 -18.07
N TYR A 221 17.75 2.04 -17.00
CA TYR A 221 16.46 2.33 -16.38
C TYR A 221 16.41 3.74 -15.76
N VAL A 222 17.49 4.16 -15.08
CA VAL A 222 17.56 5.50 -14.50
C VAL A 222 17.50 6.57 -15.59
N GLU A 223 18.29 6.41 -16.67
CA GLU A 223 18.27 7.32 -17.82
C GLU A 223 16.89 7.35 -18.50
N ASP A 224 16.22 6.20 -18.59
CA ASP A 224 14.89 6.10 -19.15
C ASP A 224 13.86 6.92 -18.36
N ILE A 225 13.74 6.68 -17.06
CA ILE A 225 12.79 7.40 -16.20
C ILE A 225 13.10 8.90 -16.17
N ARG A 226 14.37 9.30 -16.21
CA ARG A 226 14.76 10.71 -16.22
C ARG A 226 14.30 11.49 -17.45
N LYS A 227 13.96 10.82 -18.56
CA LYS A 227 13.30 11.46 -19.72
C LYS A 227 11.96 12.09 -19.35
N VAL A 228 11.24 11.49 -18.39
CA VAL A 228 9.89 11.90 -17.97
C VAL A 228 9.86 12.52 -16.57
N TYR A 229 10.87 12.23 -15.74
CA TYR A 229 11.10 12.80 -14.41
C TYR A 229 12.57 13.23 -14.23
N PRO A 230 12.97 14.43 -14.70
CA PRO A 230 14.38 14.86 -14.72
C PRO A 230 15.08 14.92 -13.35
N ASN A 231 14.32 15.07 -12.26
CA ASN A 231 14.83 15.19 -10.90
C ASN A 231 14.37 14.04 -9.98
N VAL A 232 14.10 12.85 -10.55
CA VAL A 232 13.68 11.67 -9.77
C VAL A 232 14.78 11.24 -8.79
N ASP A 233 14.39 10.90 -7.57
CA ASP A 233 15.28 10.34 -6.55
C ASP A 233 15.25 8.80 -6.54
N ALA A 234 16.10 8.19 -5.69
CA ALA A 234 16.19 6.75 -5.55
C ALA A 234 14.89 6.10 -5.06
N GLY A 235 14.21 6.70 -4.08
CA GLY A 235 12.95 6.18 -3.52
C GLY A 235 11.84 6.11 -4.55
N LYS A 236 11.71 7.14 -5.39
CA LYS A 236 10.75 7.15 -6.49
C LYS A 236 11.09 6.15 -7.58
N LEU A 237 12.37 5.96 -7.92
CA LEU A 237 12.80 4.92 -8.86
C LEU A 237 12.49 3.51 -8.36
N ILE A 238 12.75 3.23 -7.07
CA ILE A 238 12.39 1.97 -6.42
C ILE A 238 10.89 1.73 -6.57
N THR A 239 10.08 2.74 -6.26
CA THR A 239 8.62 2.66 -6.35
C THR A 239 8.14 2.38 -7.79
N LEU A 240 8.67 3.11 -8.77
CA LEU A 240 8.33 2.93 -10.18
C LEU A 240 8.74 1.55 -10.70
N LYS A 241 9.97 1.10 -10.39
CA LYS A 241 10.50 -0.19 -10.85
C LYS A 241 9.73 -1.35 -10.24
N ALA A 242 9.38 -1.27 -8.95
CA ALA A 242 8.57 -2.27 -8.26
C ALA A 242 7.19 -2.48 -8.92
N GLN A 243 6.64 -1.43 -9.55
CA GLN A 243 5.37 -1.48 -10.29
C GLN A 243 5.53 -1.77 -11.79
N GLY A 244 6.77 -2.03 -12.25
CA GLY A 244 7.08 -2.23 -13.66
C GLY A 244 6.75 -1.01 -14.52
N ILE A 245 6.92 0.20 -13.97
CA ILE A 245 6.70 1.46 -14.69
C ILE A 245 8.00 1.91 -15.35
N ASP A 246 7.92 2.21 -16.64
CA ASP A 246 8.97 2.79 -17.48
C ASP A 246 8.52 4.14 -18.06
N SER A 247 9.41 4.83 -18.79
CA SER A 247 9.06 6.12 -19.40
C SER A 247 7.94 6.00 -20.44
N LYS A 248 7.87 4.86 -21.14
CA LYS A 248 6.83 4.58 -22.14
C LYS A 248 5.45 4.55 -21.52
N PHE A 249 5.28 3.88 -20.37
CA PHE A 249 4.02 3.87 -19.63
C PHE A 249 3.61 5.29 -19.24
N VAL A 250 4.52 6.06 -18.65
CA VAL A 250 4.26 7.44 -18.21
C VAL A 250 3.84 8.32 -19.39
N GLN A 251 4.54 8.22 -20.52
CA GLN A 251 4.19 8.95 -21.74
C GLN A 251 2.83 8.55 -22.30
N ALA A 252 2.51 7.24 -22.31
CA ALA A 252 1.22 6.76 -22.77
C ALA A 252 0.06 7.34 -21.92
N VAL A 253 0.19 7.29 -20.59
CA VAL A 253 -0.82 7.85 -19.67
C VAL A 253 -0.98 9.36 -19.82
N ARG A 254 0.13 10.10 -19.97
CA ARG A 254 0.10 11.55 -20.19
C ARG A 254 -0.52 11.91 -21.55
N SER A 255 -0.25 11.12 -22.59
CA SER A 255 -0.77 11.36 -23.95
C SER A 255 -2.25 11.04 -24.09
N SER A 256 -2.75 10.08 -23.31
CA SER A 256 -4.16 9.70 -23.33
C SER A 256 -5.06 10.71 -22.58
N GLY A 257 -4.45 11.66 -21.87
CA GLY A 257 -5.14 12.57 -20.96
C GLY A 257 -5.66 11.87 -19.71
N ALA A 258 -5.32 10.60 -19.44
CA ALA A 258 -5.64 9.94 -18.17
C ALA A 258 -4.95 10.62 -16.98
N ALA A 259 -3.81 11.27 -17.22
CA ALA A 259 -3.21 12.23 -16.32
C ALA A 259 -3.78 13.64 -16.58
N ASN A 260 -4.61 14.14 -15.66
CA ASN A 260 -4.95 15.57 -15.58
C ASN A 260 -4.54 16.12 -14.20
N PRO A 261 -3.27 16.60 -14.05
CA PRO A 261 -2.73 17.04 -12.77
C PRO A 261 -3.12 18.47 -12.35
N GLN A 262 -3.83 19.26 -13.17
CA GLN A 262 -4.17 20.66 -12.85
C GLN A 262 -5.59 21.07 -13.24
N ALA A 263 -6.36 21.48 -12.23
CA ALA A 263 -6.75 22.88 -12.10
C ALA A 263 -6.49 23.27 -10.63
N GLY A 264 -5.87 24.43 -10.38
CA GLY A 264 -5.49 24.91 -9.05
C GLY A 264 -6.64 24.96 -8.04
N SER A 265 -6.32 25.36 -6.82
CA SER A 265 -7.21 25.56 -5.67
C SER A 265 -8.38 26.52 -5.97
N ALA A 266 -9.34 26.09 -6.78
CA ALA A 266 -10.70 26.59 -6.71
C ALA A 266 -11.38 25.72 -5.66
N ASP A 267 -11.64 26.35 -4.52
CA ASP A 267 -12.33 25.81 -3.37
C ASP A 267 -13.57 24.99 -3.79
N VAL A 268 -13.70 23.80 -3.19
CA VAL A 268 -14.74 22.82 -3.50
C VAL A 268 -16.09 23.17 -2.86
N ASP A 269 -16.23 24.36 -2.27
CA ASP A 269 -17.38 24.71 -1.43
C ASP A 269 -18.39 25.71 -2.03
N ASP A 270 -18.11 26.37 -3.16
CA ASP A 270 -18.94 27.51 -3.63
C ASP A 270 -19.91 27.21 -4.80
N LEU A 271 -20.65 26.09 -4.75
CA LEU A 271 -21.80 25.86 -5.67
C LEU A 271 -23.14 25.62 -4.96
N ASP A 272 -23.26 25.97 -3.68
CA ASP A 272 -24.52 25.83 -2.94
C ASP A 272 -25.50 27.01 -3.10
N GLU A 273 -25.20 28.01 -3.92
CA GLU A 273 -26.15 29.11 -4.17
C GLU A 273 -27.00 28.87 -5.43
N VAL A 274 -28.31 29.06 -5.25
CA VAL A 274 -29.43 29.05 -6.24
C VAL A 274 -30.12 27.69 -6.42
N ILE A 275 -31.15 27.38 -5.62
CA ILE A 275 -32.59 27.69 -5.83
C ILE A 275 -33.34 27.35 -4.52
N GLU A 276 -33.70 28.35 -3.73
CA GLU A 276 -34.93 28.34 -2.90
C GLU A 276 -35.42 29.79 -2.79
N GLU A 277 -36.13 30.27 -3.83
CA GLU A 277 -36.96 31.45 -3.71
C GLU A 277 -38.39 31.02 -3.37
N ARG A 278 -38.75 31.11 -2.08
CA ARG A 278 -40.03 31.69 -1.61
C ARG A 278 -40.10 31.78 -0.08
N VAL A 279 -39.97 33.03 0.40
CA VAL A 279 -40.73 33.72 1.48
C VAL A 279 -40.85 32.95 2.81
N THR A 280 -40.17 33.34 3.90
CA THR A 280 -40.57 34.47 4.76
C THR A 280 -39.40 35.04 5.61
N GLY A 281 -39.20 36.37 5.52
CA GLY A 281 -39.05 37.28 6.67
C GLY A 281 -37.90 37.12 7.69
N SER A 282 -37.02 38.13 7.68
CA SER A 282 -36.30 38.69 8.84
C SER A 282 -35.16 37.87 9.47
N TYR A 283 -33.91 38.27 9.21
CA TYR A 283 -33.00 38.90 10.19
C TYR A 283 -31.61 39.08 9.55
N LYS A 284 -31.17 40.34 9.35
CA LYS A 284 -29.78 40.68 9.01
C LYS A 284 -29.02 40.94 10.30
N GLN A 285 -28.04 40.12 10.64
CA GLN A 285 -27.07 40.42 11.69
C GLN A 285 -25.66 40.46 11.10
N LYS A 286 -25.10 41.68 11.02
CA LYS A 286 -23.70 41.92 10.67
C LYS A 286 -22.82 41.39 11.81
N ILE A 287 -22.00 40.39 11.53
CA ILE A 287 -20.87 40.05 12.40
C ILE A 287 -19.59 40.43 11.64
N LYS A 288 -18.92 41.48 12.15
CA LYS A 288 -17.51 41.76 11.87
C LYS A 288 -16.68 40.84 12.76
N THR A 289 -15.93 39.90 12.19
CA THR A 289 -14.87 39.19 12.91
C THR A 289 -13.52 39.77 12.52
N LYS A 290 -12.87 40.38 13.52
CA LYS A 290 -11.43 40.70 13.53
C LYS A 290 -10.66 39.37 13.56
N ASN A 291 -9.81 39.12 12.57
CA ASN A 291 -8.82 38.06 12.67
C ASN A 291 -7.70 38.49 13.62
N ARG A 292 -7.58 37.75 14.72
CA ARG A 292 -6.42 37.77 15.62
C ARG A 292 -5.43 36.71 15.15
N GLU A 293 -4.20 37.15 14.99
CA GLU A 293 -3.00 36.35 14.79
C GLU A 293 -2.82 35.28 15.88
N GLY A 294 -2.21 34.16 15.49
CA GLY A 294 -1.43 33.35 16.40
C GLY A 294 -1.78 31.87 16.43
N ARG A 295 -1.15 31.07 15.55
CA ARG A 295 -0.55 29.80 15.98
C ARG A 295 0.54 29.34 14.99
N ARG A 296 1.75 29.21 15.55
CA ARG A 296 3.02 28.82 14.94
C ARG A 296 2.92 27.43 14.29
N GLY A 297 3.03 27.38 12.97
CA GLY A 297 3.39 26.18 12.22
C GLY A 297 4.91 26.04 12.15
N ARG A 298 5.40 24.83 12.38
CA ARG A 298 6.81 24.44 12.33
C ARG A 298 7.32 24.52 10.89
N ASP A 299 8.27 25.43 10.68
CA ASP A 299 8.98 25.67 9.44
C ASP A 299 10.06 24.60 9.23
N THR A 300 9.98 23.86 8.14
CA THR A 300 11.13 23.15 7.55
C THR A 300 11.30 23.66 6.13
N THR A 301 12.16 24.66 6.04
CA THR A 301 12.64 25.34 4.85
C THR A 301 13.28 24.37 3.84
N HIS A 302 12.67 24.24 2.67
CA HIS A 302 13.39 23.97 1.42
C HIS A 302 13.44 25.28 0.61
N PRO A 303 14.63 25.82 0.27
CA PRO A 303 14.68 27.05 -0.49
C PRO A 303 14.63 26.78 -1.99
N ASN A 304 13.75 27.57 -2.61
CA ASN A 304 13.87 28.19 -3.93
C ASN A 304 13.08 27.57 -5.09
N ALA A 305 11.85 28.07 -5.21
CA ALA A 305 11.04 28.03 -6.41
C ALA A 305 11.62 28.97 -7.47
N ALA A 306 12.03 28.40 -8.61
CA ALA A 306 12.13 29.13 -9.87
C ALA A 306 11.03 28.63 -10.81
N ALA A 307 10.12 29.55 -11.15
CA ALA A 307 9.05 29.34 -12.11
C ALA A 307 9.63 29.12 -13.53
N GLY A 308 9.30 27.99 -14.15
CA GLY A 308 9.61 27.72 -15.56
C GLY A 308 9.68 26.22 -15.89
N LYS A 309 8.74 25.76 -16.74
CA LYS A 309 8.62 24.42 -17.36
C LYS A 309 8.38 23.25 -16.40
N GLY A 310 7.10 22.91 -16.19
CA GLY A 310 6.61 21.58 -15.82
C GLY A 310 7.39 20.84 -14.73
N HIS A 311 7.41 21.36 -13.51
CA HIS A 311 7.92 20.61 -12.36
C HIS A 311 6.93 19.50 -12.00
N TYR A 312 7.22 18.27 -12.41
CA TYR A 312 6.50 17.09 -11.94
C TYR A 312 6.80 16.91 -10.44
N THR A 313 5.76 16.96 -9.62
CA THR A 313 5.86 16.85 -8.16
C THR A 313 5.81 15.39 -7.73
N ASP A 314 6.13 15.12 -6.46
CA ASP A 314 5.98 13.78 -5.86
C ASP A 314 4.58 13.17 -6.03
N SER A 315 3.56 14.03 -6.17
CA SER A 315 2.18 13.64 -6.43
C SER A 315 2.02 12.95 -7.79
N ASP A 316 2.74 13.38 -8.83
CA ASP A 316 2.60 12.81 -10.17
C ASP A 316 3.13 11.38 -10.24
N VAL A 317 4.25 11.08 -9.57
CA VAL A 317 4.77 9.71 -9.45
C VAL A 317 3.77 8.81 -8.72
N ASN A 318 3.20 9.30 -7.62
CA ASN A 318 2.21 8.55 -6.86
C ASN A 318 0.94 8.27 -7.70
N ASP A 319 0.52 9.24 -8.52
CA ASP A 319 -0.61 9.08 -9.43
C ASP A 319 -0.31 8.00 -10.49
N MET A 320 0.88 7.98 -11.10
CA MET A 320 1.24 6.94 -12.07
C MET A 320 1.23 5.53 -11.44
N VAL A 321 1.74 5.43 -10.22
CA VAL A 321 1.72 4.19 -9.44
C VAL A 321 0.28 3.74 -9.18
N ALA A 322 -0.60 4.66 -8.76
CA ALA A 322 -1.99 4.35 -8.49
C ALA A 322 -2.76 3.92 -9.75
N LEU A 323 -2.56 4.62 -10.87
CA LEU A 323 -3.15 4.26 -12.17
C LEU A 323 -2.71 2.86 -12.62
N LYS A 324 -1.41 2.56 -12.51
CA LYS A 324 -0.86 1.24 -12.86
C LYS A 324 -1.42 0.15 -11.95
N ALA A 325 -1.41 0.35 -10.63
CA ALA A 325 -1.83 -0.63 -9.65
C ALA A 325 -3.32 -0.99 -9.78
N LEU A 326 -4.16 -0.03 -10.13
CA LEU A 326 -5.60 -0.24 -10.34
C LEU A 326 -5.97 -0.64 -11.78
N ASN A 327 -4.96 -0.84 -12.64
CA ASN A 327 -5.15 -1.13 -14.06
C ASN A 327 -6.14 -0.15 -14.73
N VAL A 328 -5.91 1.15 -14.53
CA VAL A 328 -6.69 2.21 -15.17
C VAL A 328 -6.28 2.31 -16.63
N THR A 329 -7.21 2.04 -17.54
CA THR A 329 -7.02 2.11 -18.99
C THR A 329 -7.54 3.45 -19.53
N ASP A 330 -7.04 3.87 -20.69
CA ASP A 330 -7.58 5.06 -21.37
C ASP A 330 -9.07 4.89 -21.69
N ASP A 331 -9.48 3.73 -22.19
CA ASP A 331 -10.90 3.40 -22.45
C ASP A 331 -11.78 3.66 -21.22
N TYR A 332 -11.32 3.29 -20.03
CA TYR A 332 -12.05 3.56 -18.79
C TYR A 332 -12.16 5.06 -18.54
N VAL A 333 -11.06 5.82 -18.67
CA VAL A 333 -11.09 7.28 -18.48
C VAL A 333 -12.03 7.95 -19.49
N GLN A 334 -11.94 7.60 -20.76
CA GLN A 334 -12.81 8.17 -21.81
C GLN A 334 -14.28 7.81 -21.57
N ALA A 335 -14.57 6.59 -21.12
CA ALA A 335 -15.92 6.20 -20.78
C ALA A 335 -16.48 6.98 -19.58
N ILE A 336 -15.66 7.27 -18.55
CA ILE A 336 -16.06 8.12 -17.43
C ILE A 336 -16.28 9.58 -17.88
N ARG A 337 -15.43 10.10 -18.78
CA ARG A 337 -15.62 11.43 -19.38
C ARG A 337 -16.93 11.52 -20.13
N ALA A 338 -17.20 10.56 -21.01
CA ALA A 338 -18.43 10.46 -21.77
C ALA A 338 -19.68 10.28 -20.88
N ALA A 339 -19.53 9.62 -19.72
CA ALA A 339 -20.58 9.51 -18.72
C ALA A 339 -20.87 10.83 -17.97
N GLY A 340 -20.24 11.94 -18.36
CA GLY A 340 -20.54 13.29 -17.89
C GLY A 340 -19.55 13.83 -16.86
N PHE A 341 -18.31 13.35 -16.88
CA PHE A 341 -17.20 13.93 -16.13
C PHE A 341 -16.04 14.32 -17.07
N PRO A 342 -16.24 15.24 -18.04
CA PRO A 342 -15.25 15.57 -19.06
C PRO A 342 -13.90 16.00 -18.47
N ASP A 343 -13.93 16.71 -17.33
CA ASP A 343 -12.77 17.28 -16.66
C ASP A 343 -12.30 16.48 -15.43
N ILE A 344 -12.62 15.19 -15.36
CA ILE A 344 -12.23 14.35 -14.20
C ILE A 344 -10.71 14.35 -13.98
N ARG A 345 -10.29 14.56 -12.73
CA ARG A 345 -8.88 14.59 -12.32
C ARG A 345 -8.32 13.19 -12.13
N THR A 346 -7.00 13.01 -12.26
CA THR A 346 -6.34 11.70 -12.10
C THR A 346 -6.71 11.00 -10.79
N GLN A 347 -6.63 11.72 -9.67
CA GLN A 347 -6.98 11.17 -8.35
C GLN A 347 -8.45 10.74 -8.27
N GLN A 348 -9.36 11.45 -8.94
CA GLN A 348 -10.78 11.10 -8.97
C GLN A 348 -11.02 9.85 -9.83
N VAL A 349 -10.32 9.70 -10.96
CA VAL A 349 -10.34 8.46 -11.75
C VAL A 349 -9.85 7.27 -10.91
N VAL A 350 -8.75 7.45 -10.17
CA VAL A 350 -8.22 6.44 -9.25
C VAL A 350 -9.26 6.06 -8.19
N SER A 351 -9.91 7.04 -7.56
CA SER A 351 -11.00 6.77 -6.59
C SER A 351 -12.19 6.06 -7.22
N PHE A 352 -12.58 6.45 -8.44
CA PHE A 352 -13.67 5.79 -9.17
C PHE A 352 -13.34 4.33 -9.46
N LYS A 353 -12.13 4.06 -9.96
CA LYS A 353 -11.69 2.69 -10.26
C LYS A 353 -11.60 1.84 -9.01
N ALA A 354 -11.04 2.37 -7.92
CA ALA A 354 -10.91 1.68 -6.64
C ALA A 354 -12.26 1.27 -6.03
N LEU A 355 -13.30 2.10 -6.20
CA LEU A 355 -14.67 1.82 -5.73
C LEU A 355 -15.52 1.03 -6.73
N GLY A 356 -14.96 0.63 -7.88
CA GLY A 356 -15.71 -0.07 -8.92
C GLY A 356 -16.85 0.77 -9.50
N ILE A 357 -16.63 2.08 -9.64
CA ILE A 357 -17.55 2.99 -10.34
C ILE A 357 -17.41 2.77 -11.84
N THR A 358 -18.54 2.52 -12.50
CA THR A 358 -18.59 2.28 -13.95
C THR A 358 -19.42 3.36 -14.64
N PRO A 359 -19.25 3.55 -15.97
CA PRO A 359 -20.10 4.44 -16.76
C PRO A 359 -21.60 4.12 -16.62
N GLU A 360 -21.96 2.84 -16.47
CA GLU A 360 -23.34 2.39 -16.29
C GLU A 360 -23.90 2.83 -14.94
N TYR A 361 -23.10 2.78 -13.87
CA TYR A 361 -23.52 3.29 -12.57
C TYR A 361 -23.81 4.80 -12.63
N ILE A 362 -22.91 5.58 -13.24
CA ILE A 362 -23.09 7.02 -13.42
C ILE A 362 -24.34 7.31 -14.27
N SER A 363 -24.51 6.58 -15.37
CA SER A 363 -25.67 6.70 -16.25
C SER A 363 -26.98 6.34 -15.53
N SER A 364 -26.96 5.35 -14.63
CA SER A 364 -28.12 4.98 -13.83
C SER A 364 -28.56 6.12 -12.90
N LEU A 365 -27.61 6.85 -12.28
CA LEU A 365 -27.91 8.03 -11.49
C LEU A 365 -28.47 9.15 -12.37
N ARG A 366 -27.82 9.42 -13.52
CA ARG A 366 -28.31 10.47 -14.45
C ARG A 366 -29.72 10.18 -14.97
N SER A 367 -30.08 8.92 -15.21
CA SER A 367 -31.42 8.51 -15.64
C SER A 367 -32.52 8.79 -14.59
N LEU A 368 -32.13 8.93 -13.32
CA LEU A 368 -33.00 9.33 -12.21
C LEU A 368 -33.07 10.85 -12.04
N GLY A 369 -32.48 11.63 -12.95
CA GLY A 369 -32.51 13.09 -12.93
C GLY A 369 -31.31 13.75 -12.25
N PHE A 370 -30.32 13.00 -11.75
CA PHE A 370 -29.10 13.55 -11.18
C PHE A 370 -28.12 14.01 -12.27
N THR A 371 -28.39 15.14 -12.92
CA THR A 371 -27.62 15.65 -14.06
C THR A 371 -26.40 16.49 -13.68
N ASN A 372 -26.40 17.11 -12.51
CA ASN A 372 -25.28 17.92 -11.98
C ASN A 372 -24.67 17.28 -10.72
N ILE A 373 -24.00 16.14 -10.89
CA ILE A 373 -23.35 15.38 -9.80
C ILE A 373 -21.86 15.65 -9.77
N ARG A 374 -21.30 15.86 -8.57
CA ARG A 374 -19.85 16.01 -8.40
C ARG A 374 -19.19 14.62 -8.29
N PRO A 375 -17.92 14.46 -8.67
CA PRO A 375 -17.22 13.18 -8.50
C PRO A 375 -17.25 12.67 -7.05
N GLY A 376 -17.10 13.57 -6.08
CA GLY A 376 -17.19 13.24 -4.65
C GLY A 376 -18.53 12.62 -4.27
N ASP A 377 -19.64 13.17 -4.77
CA ASP A 377 -20.98 12.64 -4.48
C ASP A 377 -21.15 11.22 -5.07
N VAL A 378 -20.60 10.95 -6.26
CA VAL A 378 -20.63 9.59 -6.85
C VAL A 378 -19.81 8.61 -6.03
N THR A 379 -18.63 9.01 -5.56
CA THR A 379 -17.83 8.16 -4.66
C THR A 379 -18.53 7.88 -3.34
N GLY A 380 -19.17 8.88 -2.74
CA GLY A 380 -19.95 8.72 -1.50
C GLY A 380 -21.19 7.84 -1.68
N ALA A 381 -21.90 8.00 -2.80
CA ALA A 381 -23.02 7.14 -3.15
C ALA A 381 -22.57 5.69 -3.34
N LYS A 382 -21.48 5.46 -4.08
CA LYS A 382 -20.97 4.11 -4.33
C LYS A 382 -20.45 3.43 -3.07
N SER A 383 -19.71 4.15 -2.22
CA SER A 383 -19.11 3.59 -1.00
C SER A 383 -20.17 3.11 0.00
N LEU A 384 -21.32 3.78 0.06
CA LEU A 384 -22.46 3.37 0.88
C LEU A 384 -23.43 2.42 0.16
N ASN A 385 -23.12 2.01 -1.07
CA ASN A 385 -24.00 1.18 -1.90
C ASN A 385 -25.39 1.80 -2.11
N VAL A 386 -25.42 3.09 -2.44
CA VAL A 386 -26.61 3.81 -2.91
C VAL A 386 -26.86 3.38 -4.36
N THR A 387 -27.91 2.60 -4.58
CA THR A 387 -28.31 2.06 -5.89
C THR A 387 -29.50 2.82 -6.46
N ALA A 388 -29.74 2.67 -7.76
CA ALA A 388 -30.94 3.21 -8.41
C ALA A 388 -32.23 2.69 -7.76
N ASP A 389 -32.27 1.42 -7.34
CA ASP A 389 -33.44 0.84 -6.67
C ASP A 389 -33.65 1.42 -5.27
N PHE A 390 -32.56 1.68 -4.54
CA PHE A 390 -32.64 2.37 -3.25
C PHE A 390 -33.26 3.76 -3.44
N ILE A 391 -32.82 4.54 -4.43
CA ILE A 391 -33.37 5.87 -4.73
C ILE A 391 -34.86 5.78 -5.11
N ARG A 392 -35.22 4.89 -6.05
CA ARG A 392 -36.62 4.68 -6.49
C ARG A 392 -37.54 4.29 -5.34
N SER A 393 -37.04 3.56 -4.34
CA SER A 393 -37.85 3.17 -3.18
C SER A 393 -38.39 4.37 -2.40
N PHE A 394 -37.65 5.49 -2.34
CA PHE A 394 -38.11 6.73 -1.71
C PHE A 394 -39.07 7.52 -2.59
N GLU A 395 -38.86 7.51 -3.91
CA GLU A 395 -39.78 8.17 -4.86
C GLU A 395 -41.19 7.54 -4.81
N GLN A 396 -41.26 6.22 -4.57
CA GLN A 396 -42.52 5.48 -4.40
C GLN A 396 -43.31 5.89 -3.15
N VAL A 397 -42.62 6.35 -2.10
CA VAL A 397 -43.25 6.86 -0.86
C VAL A 397 -43.39 8.39 -0.86
N GLY A 398 -43.25 9.02 -2.04
CA GLY A 398 -43.53 10.44 -2.25
C GLY A 398 -42.34 11.38 -2.05
N LEU A 399 -41.17 10.89 -1.65
CA LEU A 399 -39.94 11.70 -1.57
C LEU A 399 -39.26 11.76 -2.93
N LYS A 400 -39.57 12.80 -3.70
CA LYS A 400 -39.03 13.06 -5.05
C LYS A 400 -38.19 14.33 -5.06
N GLY A 401 -37.28 14.44 -6.03
CA GLY A 401 -36.50 15.66 -6.27
C GLY A 401 -35.42 15.95 -5.23
N LEU A 402 -35.00 14.93 -4.46
CA LEU A 402 -33.93 15.08 -3.48
C LEU A 402 -32.56 15.18 -4.17
N ARG A 403 -31.57 15.76 -3.48
CA ARG A 403 -30.17 15.76 -3.94
C ARG A 403 -29.56 14.38 -3.69
N LEU A 404 -28.54 14.01 -4.47
CA LEU A 404 -27.85 12.71 -4.26
C LEU A 404 -27.30 12.58 -2.84
N ASN A 405 -26.82 13.69 -2.25
CA ASN A 405 -26.36 13.72 -0.86
C ASN A 405 -27.43 13.36 0.17
N ASP A 406 -28.71 13.65 -0.08
CA ASP A 406 -29.78 13.25 0.83
C ASP A 406 -29.89 11.72 0.92
N TYR A 407 -29.78 11.03 -0.23
CA TYR A 407 -29.79 9.57 -0.27
C TYR A 407 -28.54 8.96 0.38
N ILE A 408 -27.39 9.62 0.24
CA ILE A 408 -26.14 9.25 0.94
C ILE A 408 -26.36 9.35 2.45
N SER A 409 -26.93 10.45 2.94
CA SER A 409 -27.27 10.63 4.37
C SER A 409 -28.29 9.60 4.86
N PHE A 410 -29.32 9.30 4.06
CA PHE A 410 -30.30 8.25 4.38
C PHE A 410 -29.63 6.89 4.52
N LYS A 411 -28.76 6.54 3.57
CA LYS A 411 -28.04 5.26 3.58
C LYS A 411 -27.10 5.16 4.77
N ALA A 412 -26.34 6.22 5.07
CA ALA A 412 -25.42 6.29 6.20
C ALA A 412 -26.13 6.10 7.55
N LEU A 413 -27.33 6.66 7.71
CA LEU A 413 -28.11 6.57 8.95
C LEU A 413 -29.06 5.37 9.00
N GLY A 414 -29.08 4.51 7.97
CA GLY A 414 -30.00 3.38 7.89
C GLY A 414 -31.48 3.81 7.84
N VAL A 415 -31.76 4.92 7.16
CA VAL A 415 -33.12 5.36 6.82
C VAL A 415 -33.61 4.53 5.64
N THR A 416 -34.86 4.06 5.72
CA THR A 416 -35.52 3.23 4.70
C THR A 416 -36.78 3.93 4.19
N ALA A 417 -37.24 3.59 2.98
CA ALA A 417 -38.52 4.09 2.47
C ALA A 417 -39.70 3.69 3.38
N GLU A 418 -39.63 2.52 4.01
CA GLU A 418 -40.63 2.07 4.98
C GLU A 418 -40.69 3.00 6.21
N LEU A 419 -39.55 3.46 6.72
CA LEU A 419 -39.53 4.43 7.82
C LEU A 419 -40.20 5.74 7.42
N VAL A 420 -39.94 6.23 6.21
CA VAL A 420 -40.58 7.44 5.68
C VAL A 420 -42.09 7.26 5.57
N LYS A 421 -42.54 6.11 5.04
CA LYS A 421 -43.95 5.76 4.95
C LYS A 421 -44.62 5.76 6.32
N GLN A 422 -43.98 5.20 7.35
CA GLN A 422 -44.49 5.20 8.72
C GLN A 422 -44.68 6.62 9.29
N TYR A 423 -43.81 7.57 8.95
CA TYR A 423 -44.05 8.97 9.30
C TYR A 423 -45.21 9.58 8.48
N GLY A 424 -45.36 9.20 7.21
CA GLY A 424 -46.52 9.58 6.39
C GLY A 424 -47.84 9.09 6.98
N ASP A 425 -47.90 7.83 7.43
CA ASP A 425 -49.07 7.21 8.07
C ASP A 425 -49.45 7.91 9.41
N LEU A 426 -48.48 8.59 10.05
CA LEU A 426 -48.69 9.42 11.24
C LEU A 426 -49.14 10.86 10.92
N GLY A 427 -49.37 11.17 9.64
CA GLY A 427 -49.93 12.44 9.18
C GLY A 427 -48.92 13.46 8.67
N PHE A 428 -47.64 13.09 8.49
CA PHE A 428 -46.63 14.01 7.95
C PHE A 428 -46.49 13.85 6.42
N SER A 429 -47.11 14.75 5.67
CA SER A 429 -47.09 14.73 4.20
C SER A 429 -45.95 15.53 3.56
N ASN A 430 -45.33 16.47 4.28
CA ASN A 430 -44.22 17.30 3.79
C ASN A 430 -42.94 17.04 4.60
N LEU A 431 -42.34 15.86 4.39
CA LEU A 431 -41.14 15.44 5.10
C LEU A 431 -39.88 15.99 4.42
N ARG A 432 -39.16 16.88 5.12
CA ARG A 432 -37.84 17.34 4.68
C ARG A 432 -36.79 16.24 4.94
N PRO A 433 -35.80 16.04 4.06
CA PRO A 433 -34.72 15.07 4.29
C PRO A 433 -34.03 15.25 5.64
N SER A 434 -33.75 16.51 6.01
CA SER A 434 -33.13 16.88 7.28
C SER A 434 -33.95 16.47 8.51
N ASP A 435 -35.28 16.50 8.41
CA ASP A 435 -36.15 16.07 9.51
C ASP A 435 -36.15 14.55 9.65
N ILE A 436 -36.09 13.81 8.54
CA ILE A 436 -36.02 12.34 8.57
C ILE A 436 -34.68 11.87 9.17
N THR A 437 -33.57 12.45 8.71
CA THR A 437 -32.24 12.15 9.26
C THR A 437 -32.13 12.59 10.71
N GLY A 438 -32.67 13.76 11.05
CA GLY A 438 -32.72 14.26 12.42
C GLY A 438 -33.50 13.32 13.34
N ALA A 439 -34.70 12.90 12.93
CA ALA A 439 -35.53 11.98 13.70
C ALA A 439 -34.85 10.62 13.90
N LYS A 440 -34.13 10.12 12.89
CA LYS A 440 -33.33 8.89 13.01
C LYS A 440 -32.19 9.07 14.01
N ALA A 441 -31.48 10.20 13.96
CA ALA A 441 -30.34 10.50 14.83
C ALA A 441 -30.73 10.71 16.30
N THR A 442 -31.88 11.32 16.57
CA THR A 442 -32.36 11.60 17.93
C THR A 442 -33.22 10.47 18.52
N GLY A 443 -33.45 9.39 17.76
CA GLY A 443 -34.35 8.31 18.19
C GLY A 443 -35.82 8.74 18.28
N THR A 444 -36.23 9.76 17.52
CA THR A 444 -37.63 10.19 17.36
C THR A 444 -38.35 9.22 16.43
N THR A 445 -38.51 7.97 16.87
CA THR A 445 -39.11 6.89 16.08
C THR A 445 -40.62 7.11 15.82
N PRO A 446 -41.21 6.45 14.82
CA PRO A 446 -42.67 6.47 14.62
C PRO A 446 -43.44 6.04 15.89
N ALA A 447 -42.93 5.06 16.64
CA ALA A 447 -43.52 4.64 17.92
C ALA A 447 -43.49 5.76 18.98
N PHE A 448 -42.38 6.51 19.07
CA PHE A 448 -42.32 7.67 19.95
C PHE A 448 -43.34 8.73 19.55
N VAL A 449 -43.41 9.10 18.27
CA VAL A 449 -44.38 10.09 17.78
C VAL A 449 -45.81 9.64 18.08
N ALA A 450 -46.17 8.40 17.78
CA ALA A 450 -47.49 7.85 18.06
C ALA A 450 -47.83 7.92 19.56
N SER A 451 -46.87 7.60 20.44
CA SER A 451 -47.07 7.70 21.89
C SER A 451 -47.32 9.14 22.35
N MET A 452 -46.67 10.13 21.71
CA MET A 452 -46.87 11.54 22.02
C MET A 452 -48.22 12.04 21.49
N GLN A 453 -48.63 11.61 20.28
CA GLN A 453 -49.96 11.89 19.73
C GLN A 453 -51.08 11.34 20.63
N GLN A 454 -50.92 10.13 21.18
CA GLN A 454 -51.86 9.55 22.15
C GLN A 454 -51.95 10.35 23.46
N LYS A 455 -50.83 10.93 23.90
CA LYS A 455 -50.77 11.84 25.06
C LYS A 455 -51.32 13.25 24.76
N GLY A 456 -51.87 13.48 23.57
CA GLY A 456 -52.47 14.76 23.17
C GLY A 456 -51.50 15.74 22.50
N TYR A 457 -50.21 15.41 22.39
CA TYR A 457 -49.25 16.23 21.66
C TYR A 457 -49.41 15.98 20.16
N LYS A 458 -50.27 16.75 19.48
CA LYS A 458 -50.50 16.72 18.03
C LYS A 458 -49.71 17.85 17.35
N LEU A 459 -48.39 17.69 17.23
CA LEU A 459 -47.52 18.70 16.67
C LEU A 459 -47.58 18.69 15.15
N SER A 460 -47.47 19.87 14.53
CA SER A 460 -47.71 20.08 13.10
C SER A 460 -46.62 19.55 12.17
N SER A 461 -45.45 19.15 12.69
CA SER A 461 -44.33 18.68 11.89
C SER A 461 -43.46 17.69 12.64
N LEU A 462 -42.76 16.82 11.91
CA LEU A 462 -41.79 15.88 12.47
C LEU A 462 -40.69 16.61 13.25
N HIS A 463 -40.25 17.78 12.75
CA HIS A 463 -39.26 18.63 13.41
C HIS A 463 -39.61 18.95 14.87
N LYS A 464 -40.87 19.29 15.16
CA LYS A 464 -41.31 19.60 16.53
C LYS A 464 -41.26 18.38 17.46
N TYR A 465 -41.46 17.17 16.94
CA TYR A 465 -41.26 15.95 17.73
C TYR A 465 -39.78 15.66 17.98
N ILE A 466 -38.88 16.06 17.08
CA ILE A 466 -37.43 16.00 17.29
C ILE A 466 -37.06 16.93 18.44
N GLU A 467 -37.48 18.19 18.39
CA GLU A 467 -37.28 19.16 19.47
C GLU A 467 -37.81 18.62 20.81
N LEU A 468 -39.06 18.14 20.83
CA LEU A 468 -39.65 17.54 22.03
C LEU A 468 -38.81 16.37 22.56
N LYS A 469 -38.34 15.47 21.69
CA LYS A 469 -37.51 14.32 22.09
C LYS A 469 -36.19 14.78 22.71
N THR A 470 -35.56 15.81 22.16
CA THR A 470 -34.27 16.33 22.63
C THR A 470 -34.35 17.08 23.96
N VAL A 471 -35.50 17.67 24.28
CA VAL A 471 -35.73 18.40 25.53
C VAL A 471 -36.16 17.48 26.67
N VAL A 472 -36.82 16.36 26.36
CA VAL A 472 -37.40 15.40 27.33
C VAL A 472 -36.43 14.23 27.61
N ASN A 473 -35.12 14.47 27.59
CA ASN A 473 -34.10 13.43 27.84
C ASN A 473 -34.21 12.83 29.24
#